data_AF-A0A2W7AL37-F1
#
_entry.id   AF-A0A2W7AL37-F1
#
_cell.length_a   1.000
_cell.length_b   1.000
_cell.length_c   1.000
_cell.angle_alpha   90.00
_cell.angle_beta   90.00
_cell.angle_gamma   90.00
#
_symmetry.space_group_name_H-M   'P 1'
#
loop_
_entity.id
_entity.type
_entity.pdbx_description
1 polymer ?
#
loop_
_entity_poly.entity_id
_entity_poly.type
_entity_poly.pdbx_seq_one_letter_code
_entity_poly.pdbx_strand_id
1 'polypeptide(L)'
;MVRRRGGRGLLGTVARTAVISSTATAASNATSNAMNQKAMQAQQKQAAEMQAQAEMEQLKTQLANVQATQAQAAAPVAAAAQPDLLTQLTQLAQLKDAGALTDAEFQLAKAKLLG
;
A
#
# COMPACT_ATOMS: atom_id res chain seq x y z
N MET A 1 -82.05 -23.59 -26.05
CA MET A 1 -81.25 -22.35 -26.02
C MET A 1 -79.78 -22.70 -25.84
N VAL A 2 -78.95 -22.39 -26.84
CA VAL A 2 -77.55 -22.82 -26.95
C VAL A 2 -76.65 -22.06 -25.96
N ARG A 3 -75.92 -22.80 -25.11
CA ARG A 3 -74.86 -22.28 -24.25
C ARG A 3 -73.59 -22.03 -25.08
N ARG A 4 -73.15 -20.78 -25.22
CA ARG A 4 -71.78 -20.46 -25.68
C ARG A 4 -70.82 -20.58 -24.50
N ARG A 5 -69.98 -21.61 -24.50
CA ARG A 5 -68.75 -21.66 -23.69
C ARG A 5 -67.63 -21.05 -24.53
N GLY A 6 -67.11 -19.90 -24.11
CA GLY A 6 -65.96 -19.24 -24.73
C GLY A 6 -64.73 -20.14 -24.65
N GLY A 7 -64.26 -20.58 -25.82
CA GLY A 7 -63.01 -21.33 -25.93
C GLY A 7 -61.84 -20.42 -25.57
N ARG A 8 -61.05 -20.85 -24.60
CA ARG A 8 -59.73 -20.29 -24.29
C ARG A 8 -58.85 -20.51 -25.51
N GLY A 9 -58.75 -19.49 -26.35
CA GLY A 9 -58.04 -19.54 -27.62
C GLY A 9 -56.53 -19.70 -27.43
N LEU A 10 -55.93 -20.29 -28.46
CA LEU A 10 -54.49 -20.54 -28.66
C LEU A 10 -53.60 -19.29 -28.47
N LEU A 11 -54.19 -18.09 -28.40
CA LEU A 11 -53.53 -16.84 -28.04
C LEU A 11 -53.00 -16.83 -26.60
N GLY A 12 -53.64 -17.55 -25.67
CA GLY A 12 -53.17 -17.64 -24.28
C GLY A 12 -51.91 -18.50 -24.11
N THR A 13 -51.65 -19.43 -25.04
CA THR A 13 -50.54 -20.38 -24.94
C THR A 13 -49.23 -19.84 -25.52
N VAL A 14 -49.27 -19.07 -26.62
CA VAL A 14 -48.06 -18.43 -27.18
C VAL A 14 -47.53 -17.27 -26.33
N ALA A 15 -48.41 -16.54 -25.65
CA ALA A 15 -47.99 -15.48 -24.71
C ALA A 15 -47.22 -16.06 -23.50
N ARG A 16 -47.56 -17.28 -23.06
CA ARG A 16 -46.97 -17.88 -21.86
C ARG A 16 -45.59 -18.50 -22.12
N THR A 17 -45.34 -19.05 -23.31
CA THR A 17 -44.01 -19.53 -23.70
C THR A 17 -43.00 -18.41 -23.87
N ALA A 18 -43.40 -17.25 -24.39
CA ALA A 18 -42.51 -16.08 -24.52
C ALA A 18 -42.07 -15.51 -23.16
N VAL A 19 -42.92 -15.59 -22.13
CA VAL A 19 -42.60 -15.14 -20.76
C VAL A 19 -41.77 -16.18 -20.00
N ILE A 20 -42.01 -17.48 -20.22
CA ILE A 20 -41.22 -18.54 -19.57
C ILE A 20 -39.82 -18.64 -20.19
N SER A 21 -39.68 -18.49 -21.51
CA SER A 21 -38.37 -18.47 -22.18
C SER A 21 -37.56 -17.21 -21.87
N SER A 22 -38.20 -16.05 -21.66
CA SER A 22 -37.49 -14.82 -21.28
C SER A 22 -36.89 -14.88 -19.87
N THR A 23 -37.54 -15.56 -18.92
CA THR A 23 -36.98 -15.78 -17.58
C THR A 23 -35.84 -16.80 -17.56
N ALA A 24 -35.84 -17.78 -18.47
CA ALA A 24 -34.76 -18.76 -18.59
C ALA A 24 -33.47 -18.10 -19.12
N THR A 25 -33.57 -17.22 -20.12
CA THR A 25 -32.41 -16.44 -20.61
C THR A 25 -31.91 -15.44 -19.57
N ALA A 26 -32.80 -14.83 -18.77
CA ALA A 26 -32.40 -13.92 -17.70
C ALA A 26 -31.61 -14.64 -16.59
N ALA A 27 -32.04 -15.84 -16.16
CA ALA A 27 -31.33 -16.64 -15.17
C ALA A 27 -29.97 -17.16 -15.68
N SER A 28 -29.91 -17.57 -16.97
CA SER A 28 -28.66 -17.98 -17.62
C SER A 28 -27.68 -16.81 -17.78
N ASN A 29 -28.17 -15.62 -18.16
CA ASN A 29 -27.32 -14.43 -18.26
C ASN A 29 -26.84 -13.96 -16.88
N ALA A 30 -27.68 -14.03 -15.84
CA ALA A 30 -27.28 -13.72 -14.47
C ALA A 30 -26.19 -14.67 -13.96
N THR A 31 -26.30 -15.96 -14.26
CA THR A 31 -25.31 -16.96 -13.86
C THR A 31 -24.01 -16.82 -14.65
N SER A 32 -24.09 -16.62 -15.97
CA SER A 32 -22.93 -16.32 -16.81
C SER A 32 -22.20 -15.05 -16.34
N ASN A 33 -22.94 -13.99 -16.02
CA ASN A 33 -22.36 -12.77 -15.45
C ASN A 33 -21.73 -13.01 -14.08
N ALA A 34 -22.36 -13.81 -13.21
CA ALA A 34 -21.80 -14.16 -11.91
C ALA A 34 -20.52 -15.00 -12.05
N MET A 35 -20.48 -15.97 -12.97
CA MET A 35 -19.29 -16.75 -13.27
C MET A 35 -18.18 -15.87 -13.85
N ASN A 36 -18.52 -14.96 -14.77
CA ASN A 36 -17.54 -14.06 -15.38
C ASN A 36 -16.97 -13.06 -14.35
N GLN A 37 -17.82 -12.54 -13.45
CA GLN A 37 -17.38 -11.71 -12.32
C GLN A 37 -16.47 -12.48 -11.37
N LYS A 38 -16.79 -13.74 -11.07
CA LYS A 38 -15.96 -14.59 -10.19
C LYS A 38 -14.61 -14.92 -10.85
N ALA A 39 -14.60 -15.16 -12.16
CA ALA A 39 -13.37 -15.37 -12.92
C ALA A 39 -12.49 -14.11 -12.92
N MET A 40 -13.08 -12.94 -13.17
CA MET A 40 -12.38 -11.65 -13.10
C MET A 40 -11.83 -11.37 -11.69
N GLN A 41 -12.60 -11.66 -10.63
CA GLN A 41 -12.13 -11.51 -9.25
C GLN A 41 -10.99 -12.48 -8.91
N ALA A 42 -11.07 -13.73 -9.35
CA ALA A 42 -10.00 -14.71 -9.14
C ALA A 42 -8.70 -14.25 -9.83
N GLN A 43 -8.81 -13.71 -11.04
CA GLN A 43 -7.67 -13.19 -11.80
C GLN A 43 -7.08 -11.93 -11.15
N GLN A 44 -7.92 -11.02 -10.64
CA GLN A 44 -7.46 -9.85 -9.88
C GLN A 44 -6.75 -10.24 -8.58
N LYS A 45 -7.27 -11.23 -7.84
CA LYS A 45 -6.64 -11.72 -6.61
C LYS A 45 -5.25 -12.29 -6.87
N GLN A 46 -5.09 -13.11 -7.91
CA GLN A 46 -3.78 -13.64 -8.29
C GLN A 46 -2.79 -12.53 -8.68
N ALA A 47 -3.25 -11.50 -9.41
CA ALA A 47 -2.39 -10.37 -9.76
C ALA A 47 -1.98 -9.55 -8.53
N ALA A 48 -2.90 -9.33 -7.58
CA ALA A 48 -2.64 -8.60 -6.35
C ALA A 48 -1.68 -9.34 -5.42
N GLU A 49 -1.81 -10.67 -5.28
CA GLU A 49 -0.89 -11.48 -4.47
C GLU A 49 0.54 -11.44 -5.03
N MET A 50 0.68 -11.47 -6.36
CA MET A 50 1.99 -11.40 -7.02
C MET A 50 2.66 -10.03 -6.82
N GLN A 51 1.89 -8.94 -6.90
CA GLN A 51 2.39 -7.60 -6.61
C GLN A 51 2.81 -7.44 -5.14
N ALA A 52 2.00 -7.96 -4.21
CA ALA A 52 2.32 -7.89 -2.78
C ALA A 52 3.61 -8.65 -2.43
N GLN A 53 3.88 -9.79 -3.07
CA GLN A 53 5.15 -10.50 -2.90
C GLN A 53 6.34 -9.71 -3.42
N ALA A 54 6.24 -9.12 -4.61
CA ALA A 54 7.32 -8.33 -5.20
C ALA A 54 7.64 -7.08 -4.35
N GLU A 55 6.63 -6.40 -3.82
CA GLU A 55 6.81 -5.23 -2.96
C GLU A 55 7.48 -5.61 -1.62
N MET A 56 7.11 -6.76 -1.03
CA MET A 56 7.73 -7.25 0.19
C MET A 56 9.22 -7.59 -0.01
N GLU A 57 9.58 -8.17 -1.16
CA GLU A 57 10.97 -8.48 -1.49
C GLU A 57 11.83 -7.22 -1.68
N GLN A 58 11.27 -6.18 -2.30
CA GLN A 58 11.93 -4.87 -2.45
C GLN A 58 12.16 -4.20 -1.10
N LEU A 59 11.17 -4.22 -0.21
CA LEU A 59 11.29 -3.68 1.15
C LEU A 59 12.38 -4.40 1.95
N LYS A 60 12.46 -5.73 1.82
CA LYS A 60 13.45 -6.55 2.53
C LYS A 60 14.87 -6.29 2.04
N THR A 61 15.07 -6.12 0.74
CA THR A 61 16.40 -5.77 0.17
C THR A 61 16.84 -4.37 0.60
N GLN A 62 15.91 -3.42 0.68
CA GLN A 62 16.22 -2.07 1.12
C GLN A 62 16.66 -2.02 2.59
N LEU A 63 16.00 -2.76 3.48
CA LEU A 63 16.38 -2.91 4.88
C LEU A 63 17.77 -3.55 5.05
N ALA A 64 18.10 -4.56 4.25
CA ALA A 64 19.41 -5.22 4.30
C ALA A 64 20.56 -4.26 3.95
N ASN A 65 20.36 -3.36 2.96
CA ASN A 65 21.38 -2.39 2.56
C ASN A 65 21.66 -1.33 3.64
N VAL A 66 20.62 -0.89 4.37
CA VAL A 66 20.78 0.07 5.48
C VAL A 66 21.57 -0.55 6.64
N GLN A 67 21.37 -1.84 6.92
CA GLN A 67 22.08 -2.52 7.99
C GLN A 67 23.56 -2.76 7.66
N ALA A 68 23.88 -3.01 6.39
CA ALA A 68 25.27 -3.14 5.93
C ALA A 68 26.07 -1.82 6.01
N THR A 69 25.43 -0.68 5.70
CA THR A 69 26.10 0.64 5.77
C THR A 69 26.44 1.05 7.19
N GLN A 70 25.65 0.64 8.18
CA GLN A 70 25.91 0.96 9.59
C GLN A 70 27.12 0.18 10.16
N ALA A 71 27.43 -1.00 9.62
CA ALA A 71 28.58 -1.80 10.04
C ALA A 71 29.93 -1.29 9.48
N GLN A 72 29.92 -0.57 8.34
CA GLN A 72 31.15 0.01 7.75
C GLN A 72 31.51 1.39 8.29
N ALA A 73 30.62 2.05 9.04
CA ALA A 73 30.94 3.25 9.81
C ALA A 73 31.71 2.96 11.12
N ALA A 74 31.88 1.68 11.49
CA ALA A 74 32.64 1.25 12.66
C ALA A 74 34.10 0.88 12.35
N ALA A 75 34.65 1.30 11.21
CA ALA A 75 36.10 1.34 11.04
C ALA A 75 36.65 2.54 11.85
N PRO A 76 37.66 2.34 12.71
CA PRO A 76 38.11 3.38 13.62
C PRO A 76 38.78 4.52 12.86
N VAL A 77 38.06 5.63 12.66
CA VAL A 77 38.61 6.97 12.38
C VAL A 77 39.28 7.54 13.64
N ALA A 78 40.12 6.74 14.29
CA ALA A 78 40.68 7.01 15.62
C ALA A 78 41.87 8.00 15.63
N ALA A 79 42.18 8.67 14.51
CA ALA A 79 43.32 9.60 14.46
C ALA A 79 42.99 11.02 13.97
N ALA A 80 41.77 11.28 13.47
CA ALA A 80 41.37 12.61 12.97
C ALA A 80 40.27 13.30 13.82
N ALA A 81 39.50 12.55 14.62
CA ALA A 81 38.35 13.12 15.35
C ALA A 81 38.71 13.95 16.60
N GLN A 82 39.89 13.75 17.19
CA GLN A 82 40.30 14.47 18.41
C GLN A 82 40.58 15.97 18.20
N PRO A 83 41.36 16.40 17.18
CA PRO A 83 41.54 17.83 16.91
C PRO A 83 40.25 18.53 16.47
N ASP A 84 39.36 17.82 15.77
CA ASP A 84 38.07 18.37 15.34
C ASP A 84 37.12 18.63 16.52
N LEU A 85 37.09 17.77 17.54
CA LEU A 85 36.24 17.99 18.72
C LEU A 85 36.71 19.21 19.54
N LEU A 86 38.01 19.36 19.77
CA LEU A 86 38.56 20.51 20.48
C LEU A 86 38.38 21.83 19.71
N THR A 87 38.55 21.81 18.39
CA THR A 87 38.30 23.00 17.57
C THR A 87 36.82 23.38 17.55
N GLN A 88 35.91 22.41 17.48
CA GLN A 88 34.45 22.65 17.56
C GLN A 88 34.03 23.21 18.94
N LEU A 89 34.57 22.70 20.04
CA LEU A 89 34.31 23.24 21.38
C LEU A 89 34.80 24.69 21.53
N THR A 90 35.94 25.02 20.91
CA THR A 90 36.49 26.38 20.92
C THR A 90 35.63 27.34 20.11
N GLN A 91 35.15 26.93 18.93
CA GLN A 91 34.24 27.75 18.11
C GLN A 91 32.91 28.01 18.84
N LEU A 92 32.33 27.00 19.49
CA LEU A 92 31.10 27.18 20.28
C LEU A 92 31.29 28.17 21.43
N ALA A 93 32.45 28.15 22.11
CA ALA A 93 32.76 29.12 23.16
C ALA A 93 32.86 30.55 22.61
N GLN A 94 33.56 30.73 21.48
CA GLN A 94 33.66 32.03 20.81
C GLN A 94 32.30 32.59 20.39
N LEU A 95 31.41 31.74 19.86
CA LEU A 95 30.06 32.16 19.46
C LEU A 95 29.18 32.51 20.66
N LYS A 96 29.34 31.82 21.79
CA LYS A 96 28.69 32.19 23.05
C LYS A 96 29.20 33.55 23.54
N ASP A 97 30.51 33.76 23.58
CA ASP A 97 31.12 35.01 24.04
C ASP A 97 30.77 36.20 23.11
N ALA A 98 30.60 35.94 21.81
CA ALA A 98 30.10 36.91 20.84
C ALA A 98 28.59 37.21 20.99
N GLY A 99 27.89 36.50 21.89
CA GLY A 99 26.45 36.63 22.09
C GLY A 99 25.60 36.06 20.95
N ALA A 100 26.20 35.29 20.04
CA ALA A 100 25.50 34.63 18.93
C ALA A 100 24.78 33.34 19.37
N LEU A 101 25.17 32.77 20.51
CA LEU A 101 24.60 31.56 21.11
C LEU A 101 24.21 31.83 22.56
N THR A 102 23.03 31.37 22.95
CA THR A 102 22.60 31.40 24.35
C THR A 102 23.25 30.28 25.17
N ASP A 103 23.34 30.43 26.49
CA ASP A 103 23.89 29.38 27.37
C ASP A 103 23.18 28.03 27.21
N ALA A 104 21.86 28.04 26.99
CA ALA A 104 21.07 26.84 26.77
C ALA A 104 21.47 26.12 25.48
N GLU A 105 21.64 26.86 24.39
CA GLU A 105 22.05 26.31 23.09
C GLU A 105 23.48 25.80 23.11
N PHE A 106 24.39 26.51 23.80
CA PHE A 106 25.77 26.08 23.99
C PHE A 106 25.84 24.72 24.72
N GLN A 107 25.06 24.54 25.80
CA GLN A 107 25.05 23.28 26.55
C GLN A 107 24.51 22.10 25.71
N LEU A 108 23.47 22.34 24.91
CA LEU A 108 22.94 21.33 23.98
C LEU A 108 23.97 20.93 22.91
N ALA A 109 24.67 21.89 22.32
CA ALA A 109 25.69 21.62 21.31
C ALA A 109 26.89 20.87 21.91
N LYS A 110 27.33 21.26 23.11
CA LYS A 110 28.38 20.55 23.85
C LYS A 110 27.98 19.12 24.22
N ALA A 111 26.74 18.91 24.66
CA ALA A 111 26.23 17.56 24.97
C ALA A 111 26.15 16.68 23.73
N LYS A 112 25.79 17.23 22.56
CA LYS A 112 25.81 16.51 21.28
C LYS A 112 27.22 16.14 20.80
N LEU A 113 28.23 16.91 21.18
CA LEU A 113 29.63 16.66 20.80
C LEU A 113 30.36 15.68 21.73
N LEU A 114 29.94 15.60 23.00
CA LEU A 114 30.56 14.75 24.02
C LEU A 114 29.77 13.48 24.34
N GLY A 115 28.53 13.37 23.84
CA GLY A 115 27.57 12.32 24.13
C GLY A 115 27.53 11.21 23.09
#